data_AF-A0A6M5Y5L3-F1
#
_entry.id   AF-A0A6M5Y5L3-F1
#
_cell.length_a   1.000
_cell.length_b   1.000
_cell.length_c   1.000
_cell.angle_alpha   90.00
_cell.angle_beta   90.00
_cell.angle_gamma   90.00
#
_symmetry.space_group_name_H-M   'P 1'
#
loop_
_entity.id
_entity.type
_entity.pdbx_description
1 polymer ?
#
loop_
_entity_poly.entity_id
_entity_poly.type
_entity_poly.pdbx_seq_one_letter_code
_entity_poly.pdbx_strand_id
1 'polypeptide(L)'
;MATIKVDSTEPVTSNRQAKLIVVSFRLMRLIVGVLGLSIGILLPIIAALFSNCSLLQESISHYYYTVTGDVFVGLLCAVAFFLILYPGEGRWEDLWTNIAGICALGVAFFPTGYDQQNNACTKYSFEYAQWVSTIHLLSAGAFFIILGGVAFFQFSKITAPMTVIERKNRQWFYKGCGIVMWLCIAVLIPMTFLESYSYFLSVNKIVFFAEVIALVAFGWCWLKKGTELQSENSDGATPQITN
;
A
#
# COMPACT_ATOMS: atom_id res chain seq x y z
N MET A 1 -47.37 20.82 31.37
CA MET A 1 -46.02 21.31 31.05
C MET A 1 -45.05 20.22 31.46
N ALA A 2 -44.72 19.31 30.55
CA ALA A 2 -43.87 18.16 30.84
C ALA A 2 -42.43 18.50 30.48
N THR A 3 -41.57 18.60 31.50
CA THR A 3 -40.14 18.84 31.38
C THR A 3 -39.46 17.54 30.93
N ILE A 4 -38.84 17.56 29.76
CA ILE A 4 -38.00 16.48 29.27
C ILE A 4 -36.73 16.45 30.15
N LYS A 5 -36.55 15.37 30.89
CA LYS A 5 -35.27 15.06 31.55
C LYS A 5 -34.29 14.58 30.49
N VAL A 6 -33.19 15.31 30.32
CA VAL A 6 -32.01 14.86 29.58
C VAL A 6 -31.30 13.81 30.44
N ASP A 7 -31.10 12.63 29.88
CA ASP A 7 -30.42 11.50 30.51
C ASP A 7 -28.90 11.78 30.57
N SER A 8 -28.32 11.68 31.76
CA SER A 8 -26.93 12.05 32.06
C SER A 8 -25.91 10.93 31.81
N THR A 9 -26.29 9.82 31.18
CA THR A 9 -25.39 8.70 30.85
C THR A 9 -24.62 8.83 29.52
N GLU A 10 -24.86 9.88 28.73
CA GLU A 10 -24.26 10.05 27.39
C GLU A 10 -22.77 10.50 27.26
N PRO A 11 -22.03 10.98 28.28
CA PRO A 11 -20.66 11.49 28.03
C PRO A 11 -19.56 10.40 28.02
N VAL A 12 -19.76 9.27 28.72
CA VAL A 12 -18.71 8.23 28.87
C VAL A 12 -18.71 7.24 27.70
N THR A 13 -19.88 6.90 27.15
CA THR A 13 -20.02 6.00 25.99
C THR A 13 -19.50 6.64 24.70
N SER A 14 -19.79 7.94 24.49
CA SER A 14 -19.32 8.72 23.36
C SER A 14 -17.78 8.82 23.30
N ASN A 15 -17.13 9.14 24.43
CA ASN A 15 -15.66 9.22 24.50
C ASN A 15 -14.97 7.87 24.25
N ARG A 16 -15.57 6.77 24.71
CA ARG A 16 -15.05 5.42 24.44
C ARG A 16 -15.17 5.06 22.96
N GLN A 17 -16.30 5.36 22.33
CA GLN A 17 -16.53 5.09 20.90
C GLN A 17 -15.56 5.90 20.01
N ALA A 18 -15.39 7.19 20.29
CA ALA A 18 -14.44 8.04 19.56
C ALA A 18 -13.00 7.48 19.67
N LYS A 19 -12.58 7.05 20.86
CA LYS A 19 -11.27 6.44 21.08
C LYS A 19 -11.10 5.14 20.29
N LEU A 20 -12.13 4.28 20.26
CA LEU A 20 -12.10 3.02 19.51
C LEU A 20 -12.01 3.24 18.00
N ILE A 21 -12.72 4.22 17.45
CA ILE A 21 -12.66 4.59 16.03
C ILE A 21 -11.23 5.03 15.66
N VAL A 22 -10.64 5.92 16.47
CA VAL A 22 -9.27 6.41 16.22
C VAL A 22 -8.24 5.28 16.29
N VAL A 23 -8.37 4.35 17.24
CA VAL A 23 -7.47 3.18 17.33
C VAL A 23 -7.63 2.26 16.11
N SER A 24 -8.86 1.99 15.69
CA SER A 24 -9.13 1.16 14.51
C SER A 24 -8.52 1.77 13.25
N PHE A 25 -8.64 3.09 13.10
CA PHE A 25 -8.11 3.83 11.97
C PHE A 25 -6.58 3.77 11.88
N ARG A 26 -5.90 3.95 13.01
CA ARG A 26 -4.45 3.77 13.11
C ARG A 26 -4.01 2.38 12.72
N LEU A 27 -4.68 1.39 13.31
CA LEU A 27 -4.33 0.00 13.11
C LEU A 27 -4.45 -0.39 11.63
N MET A 28 -5.51 0.05 10.95
CA MET A 28 -5.67 -0.17 9.50
C MET A 28 -4.49 0.40 8.71
N ARG A 29 -4.06 1.63 8.99
CA ARG A 29 -2.90 2.24 8.28
C ARG A 29 -1.61 1.47 8.52
N LEU A 30 -1.38 1.07 9.76
CA LEU A 30 -0.19 0.29 10.15
C LEU A 30 -0.19 -1.08 9.48
N ILE A 31 -1.31 -1.79 9.49
CA ILE A 31 -1.45 -3.09 8.85
C ILE A 31 -1.18 -2.98 7.35
N VAL A 32 -1.81 -2.02 6.66
CA VAL A 32 -1.58 -1.80 5.22
C VAL A 32 -0.10 -1.53 4.93
N GLY A 33 0.55 -0.69 5.74
CA GLY A 33 1.98 -0.40 5.61
C GLY A 33 2.86 -1.65 5.80
N VAL A 34 2.60 -2.45 6.84
CA VAL A 34 3.33 -3.70 7.11
C VAL A 34 3.12 -4.71 5.98
N LEU A 35 1.88 -4.91 5.53
CA LEU A 35 1.58 -5.82 4.43
C LEU A 35 2.28 -5.40 3.13
N GLY A 36 2.28 -4.11 2.80
CA GLY A 36 3.01 -3.56 1.66
C GLY A 36 4.51 -3.87 1.69
N LEU A 37 5.17 -3.65 2.83
CA LEU A 37 6.59 -4.00 3.00
C LEU A 37 6.82 -5.51 2.93
N SER A 38 5.90 -6.27 3.51
CA SER A 38 5.99 -7.73 3.58
C SER A 38 5.96 -8.37 2.19
N ILE A 39 5.19 -7.83 1.24
CA ILE A 39 5.14 -8.34 -0.14
C ILE A 39 6.54 -8.33 -0.79
N GLY A 40 7.28 -7.22 -0.66
CA GLY A 40 8.60 -7.06 -1.29
C GLY A 40 9.70 -7.93 -0.67
N ILE A 41 9.54 -8.34 0.59
CA ILE A 41 10.58 -9.00 1.38
C ILE A 41 10.27 -10.48 1.62
N LEU A 42 9.05 -10.83 2.00
CA LEU A 42 8.71 -12.20 2.40
C LEU A 42 8.68 -13.17 1.22
N LEU A 43 8.18 -12.74 0.06
CA LEU A 43 8.06 -13.61 -1.11
C LEU A 43 9.42 -14.17 -1.59
N PRO A 44 10.46 -13.34 -1.84
CA PRO A 44 11.78 -13.86 -2.21
C PRO A 44 12.40 -14.72 -1.11
N ILE A 45 12.25 -14.35 0.17
CA ILE A 45 12.82 -15.09 1.30
C ILE A 45 12.16 -16.47 1.44
N ILE A 46 10.83 -16.55 1.44
CA ILE A 46 10.11 -17.81 1.59
C ILE A 46 10.39 -18.71 0.36
N ALA A 47 10.42 -18.15 -0.85
CA ALA A 47 10.78 -18.92 -2.04
C ALA A 47 12.19 -19.51 -1.93
N ALA A 48 13.18 -18.73 -1.46
CA ALA A 48 14.55 -19.20 -1.28
C ALA A 48 14.72 -20.24 -0.17
N LEU A 49 13.91 -20.18 0.90
CA LEU A 49 14.00 -21.11 2.03
C LEU A 49 13.25 -22.43 1.80
N PHE A 50 12.08 -22.37 1.16
CA PHE A 50 11.15 -23.50 1.04
C PHE A 50 11.11 -24.12 -0.36
N SER A 51 11.91 -23.61 -1.30
CA SER A 51 12.12 -24.23 -2.59
C SER A 51 13.59 -24.10 -3.01
N ASN A 52 14.05 -24.93 -3.96
CA ASN A 52 15.39 -24.79 -4.57
C ASN A 52 15.50 -23.54 -5.49
N CYS A 53 14.75 -22.48 -5.19
CA CYS A 53 14.70 -21.23 -5.90
C CYS A 53 15.70 -20.24 -5.30
N SER A 54 16.97 -20.33 -5.70
CA SER A 54 17.97 -19.33 -5.33
C SER A 54 17.97 -18.10 -6.24
N LEU A 55 17.12 -18.10 -7.28
CA LEU A 55 17.08 -17.05 -8.30
C LEU A 55 15.96 -16.05 -8.02
N LEU A 56 16.33 -14.77 -8.04
CA LEU A 56 15.39 -13.67 -7.95
C LEU A 56 14.51 -13.63 -9.21
N GLN A 57 13.20 -13.60 -9.03
CA GLN A 57 12.24 -13.45 -10.12
C GLN A 57 12.34 -12.07 -10.78
N GLU A 58 11.85 -11.96 -12.02
CA GLU A 58 11.91 -10.71 -12.80
C GLU A 58 11.09 -9.58 -12.20
N SER A 59 9.97 -9.92 -11.57
CA SER A 59 9.12 -8.99 -10.83
C SER A 59 8.54 -9.68 -9.60
N ILE A 60 8.00 -8.90 -8.66
CA ILE A 60 7.23 -9.38 -7.51
C ILE A 60 6.05 -10.22 -7.97
N SER A 61 5.34 -9.79 -9.01
CA SER A 61 4.20 -10.54 -9.55
C SER A 61 4.59 -11.88 -10.18
N HIS A 62 5.85 -12.11 -10.56
CA HIS A 62 6.29 -13.43 -11.04
C HIS A 62 6.33 -14.50 -9.93
N TYR A 63 6.34 -14.10 -8.65
CA TYR A 63 6.19 -15.06 -7.55
C TYR A 63 4.83 -15.77 -7.54
N TYR A 64 3.84 -15.27 -8.30
CA TYR A 64 2.57 -15.94 -8.57
C TYR A 64 2.76 -17.39 -9.04
N TYR A 65 3.79 -17.65 -9.85
CA TYR A 65 4.07 -18.96 -10.44
C TYR A 65 4.98 -19.85 -9.58
N THR A 66 5.36 -19.39 -8.39
CA THR A 66 6.26 -20.11 -7.47
C THR A 66 5.48 -20.70 -6.28
N VAL A 67 6.19 -21.34 -5.34
CA VAL A 67 5.58 -21.84 -4.09
C VAL A 67 4.97 -20.74 -3.21
N THR A 68 5.32 -19.47 -3.44
CA THR A 68 4.78 -18.32 -2.68
C THR A 68 3.62 -17.62 -3.37
N GLY A 69 3.09 -18.17 -4.48
CA GLY A 69 1.99 -17.58 -5.23
C GLY A 69 0.74 -17.34 -4.37
N ASP A 70 0.31 -18.32 -3.59
CA ASP A 70 -0.84 -18.18 -2.68
C ASP A 70 -0.59 -17.11 -1.60
N VAL A 71 0.65 -16.99 -1.12
CA VAL A 71 1.04 -15.95 -0.16
C VAL A 71 0.96 -14.56 -0.80
N PHE A 72 1.41 -14.42 -2.05
CA PHE A 72 1.29 -13.18 -2.81
C PHE A 72 -0.18 -12.75 -2.97
N VAL A 73 -1.04 -13.66 -3.43
CA VAL A 73 -2.49 -13.40 -3.60
C VAL A 73 -3.13 -13.06 -2.25
N GLY A 74 -2.83 -13.82 -1.20
CA GLY A 74 -3.37 -13.59 0.14
C GLY A 74 -2.98 -12.22 0.72
N LEU A 75 -1.73 -11.81 0.56
CA LEU A 75 -1.25 -10.49 1.01
C LEU A 75 -1.93 -9.35 0.23
N LEU A 76 -2.10 -9.49 -1.09
CA LEU A 76 -2.80 -8.47 -1.89
C LEU A 76 -4.29 -8.38 -1.56
N CYS A 77 -4.96 -9.51 -1.34
CA CYS A 77 -6.34 -9.52 -0.86
C CYS A 77 -6.47 -8.81 0.49
N ALA A 78 -5.55 -9.07 1.44
CA ALA A 78 -5.53 -8.38 2.71
C ALA A 78 -5.34 -6.86 2.52
N VAL A 79 -4.33 -6.44 1.75
CA VAL A 79 -4.11 -5.02 1.42
C VAL A 79 -5.38 -4.40 0.80
N ALA A 80 -6.01 -5.09 -0.14
CA ALA A 80 -7.21 -4.60 -0.81
C ALA A 80 -8.36 -4.34 0.16
N PHE A 81 -8.70 -5.31 1.01
CA PHE A 81 -9.79 -5.16 1.97
C PHE A 81 -9.50 -4.10 3.01
N PHE A 82 -8.26 -4.02 3.51
CA PHE A 82 -7.90 -2.97 4.45
C PHE A 82 -7.94 -1.57 3.81
N LEU A 83 -7.60 -1.44 2.52
CA LEU A 83 -7.75 -0.18 1.79
C LEU A 83 -9.22 0.20 1.53
N ILE A 84 -10.10 -0.78 1.25
CA ILE A 84 -11.52 -0.53 1.02
C ILE A 84 -12.26 -0.18 2.33
N LEU A 85 -11.89 -0.83 3.42
CA LEU A 85 -12.52 -0.62 4.73
C LEU A 85 -11.94 0.57 5.49
N TYR A 86 -10.91 1.21 4.93
CA TYR A 86 -10.21 2.33 5.54
C TYR A 86 -11.08 3.61 5.51
N PRO A 87 -11.44 4.19 6.66
CA PRO A 87 -12.26 5.40 6.72
C PRO A 87 -11.39 6.66 6.64
N GLY A 88 -10.97 7.06 5.43
CA GLY A 88 -10.07 8.20 5.19
C GLY A 88 -10.52 9.54 5.80
N GLU A 89 -9.57 10.49 5.89
CA GLU A 89 -9.83 11.81 6.50
C GLU A 89 -10.76 12.70 5.65
N GLY A 90 -11.14 12.27 4.44
CA GLY A 90 -12.13 12.93 3.62
C GLY A 90 -12.47 12.15 2.35
N ARG A 91 -13.55 12.58 1.67
CA ARG A 91 -14.19 11.88 0.54
C ARG A 91 -13.22 11.49 -0.59
N TRP A 92 -12.21 12.31 -0.86
CA TRP A 92 -11.22 12.02 -1.90
C TRP A 92 -10.23 10.93 -1.48
N GLU A 93 -9.88 10.89 -0.20
CA GLU A 93 -9.03 9.83 0.35
C GLU A 93 -9.78 8.50 0.36
N ASP A 94 -11.06 8.50 0.77
CA ASP A 94 -11.94 7.33 0.70
C ASP A 94 -12.06 6.79 -0.73
N LEU A 95 -12.37 7.67 -1.68
CA LEU A 95 -12.54 7.29 -3.07
C LEU A 95 -11.26 6.66 -3.64
N TRP A 96 -10.10 7.29 -3.39
CA TRP A 96 -8.84 6.80 -3.94
C TRP A 96 -8.38 5.50 -3.28
N THR A 97 -8.54 5.36 -1.97
CA THR A 97 -8.20 4.11 -1.26
C THR A 97 -9.13 2.96 -1.66
N ASN A 98 -10.43 3.22 -1.87
CA ASN A 98 -11.37 2.24 -2.42
C ASN A 98 -10.97 1.76 -3.82
N ILE A 99 -10.68 2.69 -4.74
CA ILE A 99 -10.26 2.33 -6.10
C ILE A 99 -8.92 1.58 -6.06
N ALA A 100 -7.96 2.01 -5.23
CA ALA A 100 -6.70 1.29 -5.05
C ALA A 100 -6.93 -0.14 -4.53
N GLY A 101 -7.85 -0.34 -3.59
CA GLY A 101 -8.19 -1.69 -3.12
C GLY A 101 -8.79 -2.56 -4.22
N ILE A 102 -9.67 -2.01 -5.08
CA ILE A 102 -10.19 -2.73 -6.26
C ILE A 102 -9.05 -3.08 -7.24
N CYS A 103 -8.12 -2.15 -7.48
CA CYS A 103 -6.93 -2.42 -8.30
C CYS A 103 -6.07 -3.54 -7.68
N ALA A 104 -5.88 -3.57 -6.36
CA ALA A 104 -5.14 -4.64 -5.69
C ALA A 104 -5.80 -6.02 -5.87
N LEU A 105 -7.15 -6.11 -5.85
CA LEU A 105 -7.86 -7.34 -6.22
C LEU A 105 -7.64 -7.71 -7.69
N GLY A 106 -7.58 -6.72 -8.58
CA GLY A 106 -7.19 -6.91 -9.97
C GLY A 106 -5.80 -7.54 -10.12
N VAL A 107 -4.82 -7.10 -9.33
CA VAL A 107 -3.48 -7.71 -9.31
C VAL A 107 -3.53 -9.13 -8.72
N ALA A 108 -4.33 -9.36 -7.68
CA ALA A 108 -4.41 -10.64 -6.98
C ALA A 108 -5.07 -11.76 -7.82
N PHE A 109 -6.14 -11.43 -8.55
CA PHE A 109 -6.95 -12.43 -9.25
C PHE A 109 -6.63 -12.60 -10.72
N PHE A 110 -5.93 -11.64 -11.33
CA PHE A 110 -5.47 -11.76 -12.71
C PHE A 110 -3.97 -11.98 -12.70
N PRO A 111 -3.46 -13.17 -13.06
CA PRO A 111 -2.03 -13.44 -13.11
C PRO A 111 -1.28 -12.53 -14.09
N THR A 112 -0.03 -12.19 -13.76
CA THR A 112 0.88 -11.52 -14.71
C THR A 112 1.28 -12.45 -15.84
N GLY A 113 1.81 -11.90 -16.94
CA GLY A 113 2.38 -12.67 -18.03
C GLY A 113 3.41 -13.69 -17.52
N TYR A 114 3.38 -14.86 -18.12
CA TYR A 114 4.32 -15.93 -17.83
C TYR A 114 5.45 -15.87 -18.85
N ASP A 115 6.69 -15.66 -18.39
CA ASP A 115 7.86 -15.94 -19.22
C ASP A 115 8.27 -17.40 -19.01
N GLN A 116 8.34 -18.16 -20.11
CA GLN A 116 8.76 -19.56 -20.21
C GLN A 116 10.24 -19.79 -19.86
N GLN A 117 10.86 -18.91 -19.08
CA GLN A 117 12.15 -19.21 -18.50
C GLN A 117 11.94 -20.38 -17.52
N ASN A 118 12.30 -21.57 -17.98
CA ASN A 118 12.46 -22.82 -17.22
C ASN A 118 13.48 -22.63 -16.09
N ASN A 119 13.17 -21.76 -15.14
CA ASN A 119 13.95 -21.56 -13.94
C ASN A 119 13.43 -22.53 -12.86
N ALA A 120 14.32 -22.98 -11.97
CA ALA A 120 13.99 -23.96 -10.93
C ALA A 120 12.89 -23.50 -9.95
N CYS A 121 12.47 -22.24 -10.03
CA CYS A 121 11.50 -21.60 -9.15
C CYS A 121 10.05 -21.80 -9.60
N THR A 122 9.81 -21.85 -10.91
CA THR A 122 8.46 -22.01 -11.47
C THR A 122 7.91 -23.38 -11.10
N LYS A 123 6.76 -23.40 -10.40
CA LYS A 123 6.03 -24.63 -10.03
C LYS A 123 4.75 -24.80 -10.84
N TYR A 124 4.16 -23.68 -11.25
CA TYR A 124 2.93 -23.65 -11.99
C TYR A 124 3.15 -22.87 -13.28
N SER A 125 2.72 -23.43 -14.40
CA SER A 125 2.69 -22.75 -15.68
C SER A 125 1.30 -22.92 -16.27
N PHE A 126 0.61 -21.80 -16.44
CA PHE A 126 -0.72 -21.76 -17.02
C PHE A 126 -0.69 -20.77 -18.17
N GLU A 127 -1.14 -21.21 -19.34
CA GLU A 127 -1.27 -20.35 -20.50
C GLU A 127 -2.60 -19.60 -20.40
N TYR A 128 -2.54 -18.34 -19.96
CA TYR A 128 -3.70 -17.46 -19.92
C TYR A 128 -3.80 -16.67 -21.21
N ALA A 129 -5.03 -16.30 -21.58
CA ALA A 129 -5.24 -15.36 -22.67
C ALA A 129 -4.60 -14.01 -22.35
N GLN A 130 -4.04 -13.34 -23.36
CA GLN A 130 -3.26 -12.10 -23.22
C GLN A 130 -3.97 -11.00 -22.40
N TRP A 131 -5.31 -10.93 -22.51
CA TRP A 131 -6.11 -9.93 -21.79
C TRP A 131 -5.99 -10.05 -20.26
N VAL A 132 -5.71 -11.24 -19.73
CA VAL A 132 -5.52 -11.47 -18.28
C VAL A 132 -4.28 -10.72 -17.78
N SER A 133 -3.14 -10.89 -18.46
CA SER A 133 -1.91 -10.16 -18.12
C SER A 133 -2.07 -8.65 -18.33
N THR A 134 -2.88 -8.23 -19.31
CA THR A 134 -3.17 -6.80 -19.52
C THR A 134 -3.96 -6.22 -18.34
N ILE A 135 -4.97 -6.94 -17.84
CA ILE A 135 -5.72 -6.51 -16.64
C ILE A 135 -4.79 -6.43 -15.43
N HIS A 136 -3.92 -7.41 -15.24
CA HIS A 136 -2.91 -7.38 -14.16
C HIS A 136 -2.06 -6.11 -14.23
N LEU A 137 -1.45 -5.85 -15.39
CA LEU A 137 -0.54 -4.72 -15.59
C LEU A 137 -1.25 -3.37 -15.39
N LEU A 138 -2.44 -3.20 -15.97
CA LEU A 138 -3.23 -1.99 -15.79
C LEU A 138 -3.65 -1.79 -14.33
N SER A 139 -4.02 -2.87 -13.64
CA SER A 139 -4.39 -2.83 -12.23
C SER A 139 -3.19 -2.45 -11.35
N ALA A 140 -2.02 -3.03 -11.59
CA ALA A 140 -0.79 -2.74 -10.85
C ALA A 140 -0.32 -1.29 -11.08
N GLY A 141 -0.33 -0.83 -12.33
CA GLY A 141 -0.01 0.56 -12.67
C GLY A 141 -0.97 1.55 -12.00
N ALA A 142 -2.28 1.31 -12.11
CA ALA A 142 -3.29 2.14 -11.47
C ALA A 142 -3.15 2.15 -9.94
N PHE A 143 -2.90 0.99 -9.33
CA PHE A 143 -2.70 0.85 -7.88
C PHE A 143 -1.60 1.79 -7.36
N PHE A 144 -0.40 1.73 -7.93
CA PHE A 144 0.71 2.58 -7.49
C PHE A 144 0.53 4.06 -7.88
N ILE A 145 -0.11 4.35 -9.02
CA ILE A 145 -0.45 5.73 -9.40
C ILE A 145 -1.36 6.35 -8.33
N ILE A 146 -2.43 5.64 -7.95
CA ILE A 146 -3.42 6.12 -6.98
C ILE A 146 -2.81 6.24 -5.59
N LEU A 147 -2.06 5.24 -5.12
CA LEU A 147 -1.38 5.32 -3.83
C LEU A 147 -0.33 6.43 -3.78
N GLY A 148 0.38 6.67 -4.88
CA GLY A 148 1.24 7.84 -5.04
C GLY A 148 0.46 9.14 -4.91
N GLY A 149 -0.74 9.21 -5.50
CA GLY A 149 -1.67 10.33 -5.35
C GLY A 149 -2.15 10.53 -3.90
N VAL A 150 -2.55 9.46 -3.21
CA VAL A 150 -2.95 9.50 -1.79
C VAL A 150 -1.81 10.07 -0.95
N ALA A 151 -0.59 9.56 -1.11
CA ALA A 151 0.58 10.07 -0.41
C ALA A 151 0.83 11.55 -0.74
N PHE A 152 0.87 11.89 -2.02
CA PHE A 152 1.27 13.22 -2.47
C PHE A 152 0.24 14.30 -2.13
N PHE A 153 -1.06 14.04 -2.31
CA PHE A 153 -2.11 15.06 -2.16
C PHE A 153 -2.90 14.95 -0.86
N GLN A 154 -3.12 13.75 -0.32
CA GLN A 154 -3.93 13.58 0.90
C GLN A 154 -3.06 13.59 2.14
N PHE A 155 -2.04 12.72 2.23
CA PHE A 155 -1.23 12.64 3.44
C PHE A 155 -0.33 13.87 3.63
N SER A 156 -0.04 14.63 2.58
CA SER A 156 0.64 15.92 2.67
C SER A 156 -0.24 17.07 3.19
N LYS A 157 -1.55 16.86 3.38
CA LYS A 157 -2.42 17.82 4.07
C LYS A 157 -2.21 17.67 5.58
N ILE A 158 -1.66 18.71 6.18
CA ILE A 158 -1.34 18.75 7.61
C ILE A 158 -2.18 19.83 8.26
N THR A 159 -3.06 19.42 9.16
CA THR A 159 -3.95 20.30 9.93
C THR A 159 -3.50 20.48 11.38
N ALA A 160 -2.67 19.58 11.89
CA ALA A 160 -2.18 19.62 13.27
C ALA A 160 -1.30 20.86 13.56
N PRO A 161 -1.38 21.41 14.78
CA PRO A 161 -0.53 22.52 15.21
C PRO A 161 0.93 22.04 15.32
N MET A 162 1.83 22.67 14.56
CA MET A 162 3.27 22.40 14.58
C MET A 162 4.04 23.57 13.96
N THR A 163 5.36 23.59 14.11
CA THR A 163 6.22 24.62 13.52
C THR A 163 6.21 24.56 11.99
N VAL A 164 6.58 25.67 11.34
CA VAL A 164 6.67 25.76 9.89
C VAL A 164 7.66 24.73 9.31
N ILE A 165 8.78 24.50 10.01
CA ILE A 165 9.82 23.57 9.58
C ILE A 165 9.33 22.12 9.66
N GLU A 166 8.72 21.72 10.78
CA GLU A 166 8.17 20.37 10.96
C GLU A 166 7.09 20.07 9.93
N ARG A 167 6.17 21.01 9.70
CA ARG A 167 5.14 20.89 8.68
C ARG A 167 5.76 20.64 7.32
N LYS A 168 6.70 21.49 6.90
CA LYS A 168 7.36 21.37 5.59
C LYS A 168 8.08 20.02 5.44
N ASN A 169 8.82 19.58 6.45
CA ASN A 169 9.52 18.29 6.42
C ASN A 169 8.55 17.11 6.28
N ARG A 170 7.43 17.14 7.02
CA ARG A 170 6.40 16.10 6.95
C ARG A 170 5.68 16.10 5.60
N GLN A 171 5.35 17.26 5.05
CA GLN A 171 4.78 17.38 3.70
C GLN A 171 5.70 16.82 2.62
N TRP A 172 6.98 17.17 2.67
CA TRP A 172 7.97 16.70 1.70
C TRP A 172 8.26 15.21 1.80
N PHE A 173 8.19 14.64 3.01
CA PHE A 173 8.27 13.19 3.17
C PHE A 173 7.16 12.49 2.36
N TYR A 174 5.90 12.90 2.55
CA TYR A 174 4.76 12.28 1.84
C TYR A 174 4.80 12.50 0.34
N LYS A 175 5.13 13.73 -0.09
CA LYS A 175 5.31 14.05 -1.51
C LYS A 175 6.45 13.24 -2.12
N GLY A 176 7.55 13.07 -1.40
CA GLY A 176 8.69 12.25 -1.80
C GLY A 176 8.29 10.80 -2.04
N CYS A 177 7.58 10.18 -1.09
CA CYS A 177 7.06 8.81 -1.27
C CYS A 177 6.16 8.69 -2.51
N GLY A 178 5.27 9.65 -2.74
CA GLY A 178 4.43 9.73 -3.94
C GLY A 178 5.23 9.80 -5.25
N ILE A 179 6.21 10.71 -5.29
CA ILE A 179 7.10 10.89 -6.44
C ILE A 179 7.90 9.61 -6.72
N VAL A 180 8.44 8.96 -5.68
CA VAL A 180 9.21 7.71 -5.83
C VAL A 180 8.36 6.63 -6.47
N MET A 181 7.12 6.41 -6.00
CA MET A 181 6.20 5.44 -6.62
C MET A 181 5.96 5.75 -8.10
N TRP A 182 5.70 7.01 -8.46
CA TRP A 182 5.47 7.40 -9.86
C TRP A 182 6.71 7.27 -10.73
N LEU A 183 7.90 7.59 -10.23
CA LEU A 183 9.16 7.39 -10.97
C LEU A 183 9.42 5.91 -11.22
N CYS A 184 9.17 5.04 -10.23
CA CYS A 184 9.27 3.59 -10.40
C CYS A 184 8.32 3.11 -11.52
N ILE A 185 7.07 3.55 -11.54
CA ILE A 185 6.13 3.19 -12.61
C ILE A 185 6.58 3.76 -13.96
N ALA A 186 7.02 5.03 -13.99
CA ALA A 186 7.41 5.71 -15.24
C ALA A 186 8.58 5.00 -15.94
N VAL A 187 9.53 4.44 -15.18
CA VAL A 187 10.63 3.62 -15.70
C VAL A 187 10.12 2.34 -16.37
N LEU A 188 8.98 1.79 -15.94
CA LEU A 188 8.44 0.55 -16.49
C LEU A 188 7.59 0.77 -17.75
N ILE A 189 7.02 1.95 -17.96
CA ILE A 189 6.14 2.25 -19.12
C ILE A 189 6.76 1.88 -20.49
N PRO A 190 8.03 2.20 -20.81
CA PRO A 190 8.58 1.92 -22.13
C PRO A 190 8.70 0.41 -22.43
N MET A 191 8.66 -0.45 -21.40
CA MET A 191 8.78 -1.90 -21.56
C MET A 191 7.65 -2.51 -22.39
N THR A 192 6.48 -1.84 -22.47
CA THR A 192 5.34 -2.32 -23.26
C THR A 192 5.44 -1.98 -24.75
N PHE A 193 6.41 -1.14 -25.16
CA PHE A 193 6.53 -0.65 -26.54
C PHE A 193 7.91 -0.92 -27.15
N LEU A 194 8.94 -1.16 -26.34
CA LEU A 194 10.33 -1.31 -26.77
C LEU A 194 10.89 -2.66 -26.29
N GLU A 195 10.97 -3.65 -27.18
CA GLU A 195 11.46 -4.99 -26.86
C GLU A 195 12.90 -4.98 -26.31
N SER A 196 13.79 -4.19 -26.91
CA SER A 196 15.18 -4.04 -26.45
C SER A 196 15.27 -3.47 -25.03
N TYR A 197 14.34 -2.59 -24.66
CA TYR A 197 14.25 -2.04 -23.32
C TYR A 197 13.69 -3.06 -22.33
N SER A 198 12.65 -3.80 -22.72
CA SER A 198 12.10 -4.90 -21.92
C SER A 198 13.17 -5.95 -21.59
N TYR A 199 13.97 -6.36 -22.58
CA TYR A 199 15.10 -7.27 -22.39
C TYR A 199 16.16 -6.69 -21.43
N PHE A 200 16.50 -5.40 -21.55
CA PHE A 200 17.42 -4.75 -20.64
C PHE A 200 16.89 -4.75 -19.18
N LEU A 201 15.60 -4.47 -18.99
CA LEU A 201 14.98 -4.50 -17.67
C LEU A 201 14.95 -5.90 -17.06
N SER A 202 14.66 -6.94 -17.85
CA SER A 202 14.55 -8.33 -17.38
C SER A 202 15.90 -8.92 -16.96
N VAL A 203 16.95 -8.71 -17.77
CA VAL A 203 18.31 -9.19 -17.47
C VAL A 203 18.86 -8.55 -16.21
N ASN A 204 18.59 -7.26 -15.99
CA ASN A 204 19.08 -6.52 -14.83
C ASN A 204 18.11 -6.54 -13.62
N LYS A 205 16.99 -7.28 -13.71
CA LYS A 205 15.95 -7.37 -12.66
C LYS A 205 15.41 -6.00 -12.21
N ILE A 206 15.40 -5.03 -13.11
CA ILE A 206 15.03 -3.64 -12.79
C ILE A 206 13.54 -3.55 -12.42
N VAL A 207 12.69 -4.37 -13.05
CA VAL A 207 11.25 -4.42 -12.73
C VAL A 207 11.04 -4.79 -11.26
N PHE A 208 11.66 -5.89 -10.79
CA PHE A 208 11.65 -6.28 -9.39
C PHE A 208 12.11 -5.16 -8.44
N PHE A 209 13.26 -4.55 -8.71
CA PHE A 209 13.77 -3.49 -7.82
C PHE A 209 12.90 -2.25 -7.82
N ALA A 210 12.36 -1.84 -8.97
CA ALA A 210 11.42 -0.73 -9.07
C ALA A 210 10.15 -1.00 -8.25
N GLU A 211 9.59 -2.21 -8.33
CA GLU A 211 8.42 -2.62 -7.53
C GLU A 211 8.74 -2.65 -6.03
N VAL A 212 9.88 -3.20 -5.62
CA VAL A 212 10.30 -3.20 -4.21
C VAL A 212 10.49 -1.78 -3.68
N ILE A 213 11.14 -0.90 -4.44
CA ILE A 213 11.32 0.50 -4.05
C ILE A 213 9.96 1.21 -3.92
N ALA A 214 9.04 0.97 -4.85
CA ALA A 214 7.68 1.51 -4.77
C ALA A 214 6.92 0.97 -3.54
N LEU A 215 7.01 -0.32 -3.24
CA LEU A 215 6.42 -0.96 -2.05
C LEU A 215 7.04 -0.43 -0.75
N VAL A 216 8.35 -0.17 -0.71
CA VAL A 216 9.03 0.43 0.43
C VAL A 216 8.54 1.87 0.65
N ALA A 217 8.47 2.67 -0.41
CA ALA A 217 7.96 4.04 -0.33
C ALA A 217 6.49 4.07 0.12
N PHE A 218 5.65 3.20 -0.43
CA PHE A 218 4.26 2.99 0.00
C PHE A 218 4.18 2.58 1.48
N GLY A 219 4.89 1.54 1.87
CA GLY A 219 4.84 0.98 3.21
C GLY A 219 5.27 1.98 4.29
N TRP A 220 6.41 2.66 4.09
CA TRP A 220 6.89 3.69 5.01
C TRP A 220 5.94 4.89 5.11
N CYS A 221 5.36 5.31 3.98
CA CYS A 221 4.36 6.36 3.93
C CYS A 221 3.16 6.03 4.83
N TRP A 222 2.61 4.81 4.69
CA TRP A 222 1.45 4.35 5.44
C TRP A 222 1.75 4.11 6.93
N LEU A 223 2.92 3.54 7.24
CA LEU A 223 3.36 3.38 8.63
C LEU A 223 3.45 4.71 9.36
N LYS A 224 4.08 5.71 8.75
CA LYS A 224 4.22 7.04 9.34
C LYS A 224 2.85 7.71 9.57
N LYS A 225 1.95 7.63 8.58
CA LYS A 225 0.60 8.19 8.72
C LYS A 225 -0.24 7.47 9.79
N GLY A 226 0.03 6.19 10.03
CA GLY A 226 -0.56 5.40 11.12
C GLY A 226 -0.09 5.83 12.51
N THR A 227 1.20 6.18 12.67
CA THR A 227 1.76 6.60 13.97
C THR A 227 1.39 8.03 14.35
N GLU A 228 1.15 8.92 13.38
CA GLU A 228 0.89 10.34 13.64
C GLU A 228 -0.40 10.65 14.40
N LEU A 229 -1.42 9.80 14.28
CA LEU A 229 -2.60 9.97 15.12
C LEU A 229 -2.23 9.76 16.60
N GLN A 230 -1.21 8.94 16.91
CA GLN A 230 -0.78 8.68 18.29
C GLN A 230 -0.35 9.93 19.04
N SER A 231 0.43 10.80 18.41
CA SER A 231 0.85 12.06 19.01
C SER A 231 -0.34 12.99 19.27
N GLU A 232 -1.32 13.05 18.37
CA GLU A 232 -2.46 13.97 18.53
C GLU A 232 -3.37 13.59 19.73
N ASN A 233 -3.56 12.29 20.01
CA ASN A 233 -4.34 11.88 21.19
C ASN A 233 -3.57 11.98 22.51
N SER A 234 -2.23 11.87 22.51
CA SER A 234 -1.44 12.05 23.74
C SER A 234 -1.39 13.52 24.17
N ASP A 235 -1.32 14.43 23.19
CA ASP A 235 -1.22 15.87 23.47
C ASP A 235 -2.57 16.46 23.92
N GLY A 236 -3.69 15.96 23.37
CA GLY A 236 -5.05 16.32 23.80
C GLY A 236 -5.45 15.83 25.19
N ALA A 237 -4.66 14.95 25.82
CA ALA A 237 -4.89 14.45 27.18
C ALA A 237 -4.13 15.24 28.26
N THR A 238 -3.29 16.20 27.88
CA THR A 238 -2.56 17.03 28.84
C THR A 238 -3.38 18.28 29.15
N PRO A 239 -3.84 18.50 30.40
CA PRO A 239 -4.48 19.75 30.76
C PRO A 239 -3.48 20.87 30.48
N GLN A 240 -3.85 21.83 29.64
CA GLN A 240 -3.12 23.07 29.50
C GLN A 240 -3.21 23.79 30.85
N ILE A 241 -2.20 23.61 31.71
CA ILE A 241 -2.03 24.42 32.91
C ILE A 241 -1.59 25.79 32.40
N THR A 242 -2.57 26.66 32.16
CA THR A 242 -2.33 28.09 32.00
C THR A 242 -2.02 28.66 33.37
N ASN A 243 -0.81 29.18 33.56
CA ASN A 243 -0.44 30.03 34.68
C ASN A 243 -1.09 31.41 34.56
#